data_AF-A0A954EG93-F1
#
_entry.id   AF-A0A954EG93-F1
#
_cell.length_a   1.000
_cell.length_b   1.000
_cell.length_c   1.000
_cell.angle_alpha   90.00
_cell.angle_beta   90.00
_cell.angle_gamma   90.00
#
_symmetry.space_group_name_H-M   'P 1'
#
loop_
_entity.id
_entity.type
_entity.pdbx_description
1 polymer ?
#
loop_
_entity_poly.entity_id
_entity_poly.type
_entity_poly.pdbx_seq_one_letter_code
_entity_poly.pdbx_strand_id
1 'polypeptide(L)'
;MPTFVCVLIREIVHRMQSDTFFARFARSMRHLVFLLPALAVSVFAQNAPYDVFPPADPPWYRVRYEAPKPKVAPGELIFPVNYTVWIPPGVKSLRGVIVHQHGCGEGSCKSGLTGAFDLHWQALAKKHDCALLSPSYEQPQEADCQMWCDPRNGSSASFQK
;
A
#
# COMPACT_ATOMS: atom_id res chain seq x y z
N MET A 1 0.53 -20.45 14.41
CA MET A 1 0.02 -19.27 13.67
C MET A 1 -0.57 -19.55 12.25
N PRO A 2 -0.71 -20.79 11.72
CA PRO A 2 -1.49 -21.01 10.49
C PRO A 2 -2.99 -21.26 10.76
N THR A 3 -3.40 -21.36 12.02
CA THR A 3 -4.75 -21.77 12.42
C THR A 3 -5.79 -20.66 12.30
N PHE A 4 -5.45 -19.40 12.55
CA PHE A 4 -6.45 -18.31 12.59
C PHE A 4 -7.00 -17.93 11.23
N VAL A 5 -6.15 -17.86 10.19
CA VAL A 5 -6.58 -17.50 8.83
C VAL A 5 -7.46 -18.60 8.22
N CYS A 6 -7.12 -19.87 8.44
CA CYS A 6 -7.97 -20.99 8.03
C CYS A 6 -9.32 -21.03 8.76
N VAL A 7 -9.36 -20.68 10.05
CA VAL A 7 -10.62 -20.60 10.81
C VAL A 7 -11.50 -19.46 10.29
N LEU A 8 -10.92 -18.28 10.04
CA LEU A 8 -11.67 -17.12 9.53
C LEU A 8 -12.23 -17.38 8.12
N ILE A 9 -11.43 -17.96 7.22
CA ILE A 9 -11.89 -18.31 5.87
C ILE A 9 -12.97 -19.40 5.93
N ARG A 10 -12.81 -20.42 6.78
CA ARG A 10 -13.84 -21.45 6.98
C ARG A 10 -15.12 -20.87 7.57
N GLU A 11 -15.05 -19.98 8.55
CA GLU A 11 -16.23 -19.35 9.14
C GLU A 11 -16.97 -18.48 8.11
N ILE A 12 -16.25 -17.71 7.30
CA ILE A 12 -16.84 -16.89 6.23
C ILE A 12 -17.56 -17.79 5.21
N VAL A 13 -16.89 -18.85 4.73
CA VAL A 13 -17.47 -19.79 3.77
C VAL A 13 -18.66 -20.56 4.37
N HIS A 14 -18.56 -20.99 5.63
CA HIS A 14 -19.65 -21.71 6.30
C HIS A 14 -20.86 -20.80 6.58
N ARG A 15 -20.64 -19.52 6.89
CA ARG A 15 -21.74 -18.53 7.02
C ARG A 15 -22.43 -18.24 5.69
N MET A 16 -21.72 -18.33 4.58
CA MET A 16 -22.31 -18.14 3.24
C MET A 16 -23.13 -19.35 2.76
N GLN A 17 -22.96 -20.53 3.38
CA GLN A 17 -23.56 -21.80 2.94
C GLN A 17 -24.71 -22.32 3.83
N SER A 18 -25.07 -21.64 4.92
CA SER A 18 -26.15 -22.12 5.80
C SER A 18 -27.53 -21.62 5.34
N ASP A 19 -28.41 -22.54 4.93
CA ASP A 19 -29.79 -22.31 4.46
C ASP A 19 -30.72 -21.61 5.46
N THR A 20 -30.30 -21.45 6.72
CA THR A 20 -31.05 -20.72 7.75
C THR A 20 -30.97 -19.20 7.63
N PHE A 21 -30.07 -18.68 6.76
CA PHE A 21 -29.92 -17.23 6.53
C PHE A 21 -31.11 -16.64 5.75
N PHE A 22 -31.64 -17.37 4.76
CA PHE A 22 -32.75 -16.88 3.93
C PHE A 22 -34.10 -16.89 4.68
N ALA A 23 -34.36 -17.86 5.55
CA ALA A 23 -35.67 -18.04 6.19
C ALA A 23 -35.95 -17.06 7.35
N ARG A 24 -34.91 -16.56 8.04
CA ARG A 24 -35.10 -15.54 9.12
C ARG A 24 -35.24 -14.12 8.57
N PHE A 25 -34.85 -13.87 7.32
CA PHE A 25 -34.89 -12.55 6.68
C PHE A 25 -36.32 -12.08 6.39
N ALA A 26 -37.22 -12.99 6.05
CA ALA A 26 -38.57 -12.65 5.58
C ALA A 26 -39.54 -12.15 6.68
N ARG A 27 -39.31 -12.47 7.96
CA ARG A 27 -40.27 -12.17 9.05
C ARG A 27 -39.91 -10.93 9.88
N SER A 28 -38.73 -10.35 9.68
CA SER A 28 -38.27 -9.10 10.35
C SER A 28 -38.24 -7.90 9.38
N MET A 29 -38.92 -8.00 8.24
CA MET A 29 -38.76 -7.04 7.14
C MET A 29 -39.65 -5.80 7.24
N ARG A 30 -40.43 -5.65 8.32
CA ARG A 30 -41.36 -4.51 8.51
C ARG A 30 -40.80 -3.42 9.43
N HIS A 31 -39.80 -3.74 10.25
CA HIS A 31 -39.09 -2.76 11.09
C HIS A 31 -37.67 -2.44 10.59
N LEU A 32 -37.09 -3.27 9.71
CA LEU A 32 -35.76 -3.02 9.15
C LEU A 32 -35.73 -1.91 8.07
N VAL A 33 -36.86 -1.61 7.43
CA VAL A 33 -36.93 -0.65 6.32
C VAL A 33 -36.65 0.79 6.78
N PHE A 34 -36.92 1.10 8.05
CA PHE A 34 -36.66 2.44 8.61
C PHE A 34 -35.29 2.59 9.30
N LEU A 35 -34.52 1.51 9.49
CA LEU A 35 -33.18 1.55 10.12
C LEU A 35 -32.03 1.53 9.10
N LEU A 36 -32.28 1.08 7.86
CA LEU A 36 -31.26 1.04 6.82
C LEU A 36 -30.74 2.40 6.31
N PRO A 37 -31.50 3.51 6.26
CA PRO A 37 -30.95 4.77 5.75
C PRO A 37 -30.06 5.51 6.76
N ALA A 38 -30.08 5.13 8.05
CA ALA A 38 -29.28 5.79 9.09
C ALA A 38 -27.84 5.24 9.21
N LEU A 39 -27.55 4.04 8.68
CA LEU A 39 -26.21 3.42 8.73
C LEU A 39 -25.34 3.70 7.48
N ALA A 40 -25.88 4.38 6.47
CA ALA A 40 -25.19 4.55 5.19
C ALA A 40 -24.11 5.66 5.17
N VAL A 41 -23.94 6.43 6.25
CA VAL A 41 -23.24 7.74 6.16
C VAL A 41 -21.78 7.73 6.63
N SER A 42 -21.12 6.59 6.88
CA SER A 42 -19.72 6.66 7.39
C SER A 42 -18.75 5.56 6.96
N VAL A 43 -19.00 4.83 5.88
CA VAL A 43 -18.01 3.87 5.33
C VAL A 43 -17.10 4.54 4.28
N PHE A 44 -16.60 5.75 4.56
CA PHE A 44 -15.45 6.26 3.83
C PHE A 44 -14.20 5.70 4.52
N ALA A 45 -13.57 4.71 3.90
CA ALA A 45 -12.50 3.95 4.52
C ALA A 45 -11.25 4.79 4.84
N GLN A 46 -11.07 5.95 4.21
CA GLN A 46 -10.06 6.96 4.55
C GLN A 46 -10.61 8.35 4.23
N ASN A 47 -10.25 9.35 5.03
CA ASN A 47 -10.51 10.76 4.72
C ASN A 47 -9.24 11.35 4.08
N ALA A 48 -9.42 12.24 3.10
CA ALA A 48 -8.32 13.05 2.59
C ALA A 48 -7.67 13.86 3.74
N PRO A 49 -6.37 14.19 3.67
CA PRO A 49 -5.46 14.07 2.52
C PRO A 49 -4.79 12.70 2.34
N TYR A 50 -4.59 12.28 1.08
CA TYR A 50 -3.94 11.00 0.70
C TYR A 50 -2.50 11.15 0.20
N ASP A 51 -2.00 12.38 0.14
CA ASP A 51 -0.71 12.81 -0.37
C ASP A 51 0.26 13.20 0.75
N VAL A 52 -0.10 12.95 2.00
CA VAL A 52 0.75 13.18 3.16
C VAL A 52 1.55 11.92 3.47
N PHE A 53 2.87 12.01 3.33
CA PHE A 53 3.76 10.92 3.73
C PHE A 53 3.62 10.68 5.25
N PRO A 54 3.38 9.42 5.69
CA PRO A 54 3.42 9.10 7.11
C PRO A 54 4.81 9.41 7.69
N PRO A 55 4.92 9.76 8.98
CA PRO A 55 6.22 9.90 9.64
C PRO A 55 7.07 8.64 9.45
N ALA A 56 8.36 8.82 9.15
CA ALA A 56 9.31 7.72 8.97
C ALA A 56 10.24 7.63 10.19
N ASP A 57 9.63 7.57 11.37
CA ASP A 57 10.34 7.28 12.62
C ASP A 57 10.68 5.79 12.69
N PRO A 58 11.75 5.38 13.39
CA PRO A 58 12.08 3.96 13.54
C PRO A 58 10.86 3.13 13.99
N PRO A 59 10.62 1.95 13.40
CA PRO A 59 11.50 1.17 12.50
C PRO A 59 11.44 1.54 11.00
N TRP A 60 10.83 2.66 10.63
CA TRP A 60 10.84 3.17 9.26
C TRP A 60 11.95 4.20 9.09
N TYR A 61 12.44 4.30 7.85
CA TYR A 61 13.45 5.27 7.44
C TYR A 61 13.10 5.77 6.06
N ARG A 62 13.39 7.04 5.75
CA ARG A 62 13.08 7.61 4.45
C ARG A 62 14.22 8.46 3.93
N VAL A 63 14.50 8.30 2.64
CA VAL A 63 15.34 9.20 1.85
C VAL A 63 14.53 9.75 0.70
N ARG A 64 14.72 11.04 0.41
CA ARG A 64 14.14 11.73 -0.74
C ARG A 64 15.27 12.09 -1.70
N TYR A 65 15.06 11.77 -2.98
CA TYR A 65 15.89 12.30 -4.06
C TYR A 65 15.06 13.26 -4.91
N GLU A 66 15.58 14.46 -5.08
CA GLU A 66 14.97 15.48 -5.92
C GLU A 66 15.22 15.21 -7.41
N ALA A 67 14.30 15.67 -8.25
CA ALA A 67 14.55 15.73 -9.69
C ALA A 67 15.66 16.75 -10.02
N PRO A 68 16.52 16.49 -11.02
CA PRO A 68 17.55 17.43 -11.46
C PRO A 68 16.95 18.77 -11.89
N LYS A 69 17.59 19.87 -11.47
CA LYS A 69 17.24 21.25 -11.87
C LYS A 69 18.51 22.05 -12.15
N PRO A 70 18.52 23.01 -13.12
CA PRO A 70 17.40 23.42 -13.98
C PRO A 70 17.29 22.63 -15.30
N LYS A 71 18.29 21.81 -15.64
CA LYS A 71 18.33 21.02 -16.88
C LYS A 71 18.49 19.54 -16.53
N VAL A 72 17.62 18.72 -17.09
CA VAL A 72 17.68 17.26 -16.98
C VAL A 72 18.52 16.73 -18.15
N ALA A 73 19.56 15.96 -17.85
CA ALA A 73 20.30 15.23 -18.87
C ALA A 73 19.53 13.98 -19.33
N PRO A 74 19.70 13.52 -20.58
CA PRO A 74 19.09 12.29 -21.05
C PRO A 74 19.42 11.10 -20.12
N GLY A 75 18.39 10.35 -19.73
CA GLY A 75 18.53 9.20 -18.83
C GLY A 75 18.57 9.56 -17.34
N GLU A 76 18.37 10.82 -16.95
CA GLU A 76 18.14 11.17 -15.55
C GLU A 76 16.65 11.07 -15.19
N LEU A 77 16.39 10.70 -13.92
CA LEU A 77 15.03 10.62 -13.40
C LEU A 77 14.43 12.02 -13.27
N ILE A 78 13.33 12.27 -13.99
CA ILE A 78 12.69 13.59 -14.05
C ILE A 78 11.68 13.84 -12.93
N PHE A 79 11.35 12.83 -12.13
CA PHE A 79 10.43 12.96 -11.00
C PHE A 79 11.17 12.81 -9.67
N PRO A 80 10.84 13.62 -8.65
CA PRO A 80 11.28 13.34 -7.29
C PRO A 80 10.80 11.96 -6.85
N VAL A 81 11.55 11.33 -5.95
CA VAL A 81 11.18 10.04 -5.39
C VAL A 81 11.49 9.99 -3.91
N ASN A 82 10.53 9.48 -3.14
CA ASN A 82 10.74 9.11 -1.75
C ASN A 82 10.89 7.59 -1.65
N TYR A 83 12.02 7.13 -1.12
CA TYR A 83 12.23 5.73 -0.76
C TYR A 83 11.99 5.57 0.73
N THR A 84 10.90 4.91 1.10
CA THR A 84 10.63 4.53 2.49
C THR A 84 10.98 3.07 2.68
N VAL A 85 11.79 2.77 3.69
CA VAL A 85 12.15 1.40 4.08
C VAL A 85 11.67 1.12 5.49
N TRP A 86 11.08 -0.05 5.69
CA TRP A 86 10.79 -0.65 6.98
C TRP A 86 11.78 -1.78 7.25
N ILE A 87 12.42 -1.74 8.41
CA ILE A 87 13.34 -2.80 8.87
C ILE A 87 12.65 -3.58 9.98
N PRO A 88 12.51 -4.92 9.88
CA PRO A 88 11.81 -5.69 10.90
C PRO A 88 12.46 -5.51 12.29
N PRO A 89 11.68 -5.09 13.32
CA PRO A 89 12.23 -4.94 14.66
C PRO A 89 12.88 -6.22 15.17
N GLY A 90 14.11 -6.10 15.69
CA GLY A 90 14.87 -7.20 16.26
C GLY A 90 15.60 -8.11 15.26
N VAL A 91 15.48 -7.86 13.95
CA VAL A 91 16.28 -8.59 12.94
C VAL A 91 17.77 -8.35 13.18
N LYS A 92 18.57 -9.43 13.15
CA LYS A 92 20.03 -9.35 13.39
C LYS A 92 20.83 -9.14 12.11
N SER A 93 20.37 -9.72 11.01
CA SER A 93 20.97 -9.59 9.69
C SER A 93 19.86 -9.61 8.65
N LEU A 94 19.92 -8.66 7.71
CA LEU A 94 19.00 -8.62 6.57
C LEU A 94 19.49 -9.58 5.49
N ARG A 95 18.59 -10.44 5.00
CA ARG A 95 18.86 -11.38 3.91
C ARG A 95 18.60 -10.80 2.52
N GLY A 96 17.90 -9.67 2.47
CA GLY A 96 17.57 -8.97 1.23
C GLY A 96 16.61 -7.81 1.47
N VAL A 97 16.17 -7.22 0.37
CA VAL A 97 15.18 -6.14 0.32
C VAL A 97 14.04 -6.58 -0.59
N ILE A 98 12.81 -6.51 -0.09
CA ILE A 98 11.60 -6.65 -0.91
C ILE A 98 11.18 -5.25 -1.33
N VAL A 99 11.08 -5.02 -2.65
CA VAL A 99 10.63 -3.74 -3.20
C VAL A 99 9.15 -3.86 -3.55
N HIS A 100 8.29 -3.12 -2.85
CA HIS A 100 6.87 -3.00 -3.16
C HIS A 100 6.63 -1.77 -4.05
N GLN A 101 6.61 -1.99 -5.36
CA GLN A 101 6.45 -0.94 -6.35
C GLN A 101 4.96 -0.64 -6.61
N HIS A 102 4.57 0.64 -6.60
CA HIS A 102 3.24 1.07 -7.00
C HIS A 102 3.04 1.02 -8.53
N GLY A 103 1.77 1.09 -8.98
CA GLY A 103 1.41 1.16 -10.40
C GLY A 103 1.58 2.54 -11.04
N CYS A 104 1.18 2.66 -12.31
CA CYS A 104 1.19 3.92 -13.06
C CYS A 104 0.08 4.88 -12.60
N GLY A 105 0.30 6.20 -12.74
CA GLY A 105 -0.68 7.25 -12.45
C GLY A 105 -0.53 7.88 -11.07
N GLU A 106 -0.93 9.14 -10.94
CA GLU A 106 -0.83 9.93 -9.69
C GLU A 106 -1.50 9.22 -8.49
N GLY A 107 -2.70 8.64 -8.69
CA GLY A 107 -3.38 7.89 -7.64
C GLY A 107 -2.60 6.66 -7.17
N SER A 108 -1.94 5.95 -8.09
CA SER A 108 -1.06 4.84 -7.73
C SER A 108 0.21 5.32 -7.05
N CYS A 109 0.79 6.44 -7.49
CA CYS A 109 1.93 7.07 -6.84
C CYS A 109 1.59 7.42 -5.38
N LYS A 110 0.37 7.91 -5.13
CA LYS A 110 -0.14 8.15 -3.77
C LYS A 110 -0.15 6.88 -2.91
N SER A 111 -0.51 5.74 -3.49
CA SER A 111 -0.45 4.44 -2.78
C SER A 111 0.99 4.02 -2.42
N GLY A 112 2.00 4.51 -3.13
CA GLY A 112 3.41 4.28 -2.82
C GLY A 112 3.85 4.86 -1.48
N LEU A 113 3.16 5.90 -0.97
CA LEU A 113 3.48 6.56 0.31
C LEU A 113 3.39 5.58 1.49
N THR A 114 2.43 4.65 1.42
CA THR A 114 2.10 3.72 2.50
C THR A 114 2.57 2.29 2.23
N GLY A 115 3.19 2.01 1.08
CA GLY A 115 3.58 0.65 0.71
C GLY A 115 4.54 -0.03 1.71
N ALA A 116 5.43 0.74 2.36
CA ALA A 116 6.31 0.22 3.43
C ALA A 116 5.61 0.06 4.79
N PHE A 117 4.37 0.53 4.92
CA PHE A 117 3.52 0.45 6.12
C PHE A 117 2.47 -0.66 6.00
N ASP A 118 2.37 -1.32 4.85
CA ASP A 118 1.42 -2.41 4.64
C ASP A 118 1.79 -3.65 5.49
N LEU A 119 0.86 -4.05 6.36
CA LEU A 119 1.10 -5.12 7.33
C LEU A 119 1.29 -6.49 6.68
N HIS A 120 0.70 -6.75 5.51
CA HIS A 120 0.85 -8.03 4.82
C HIS A 120 2.25 -8.13 4.20
N TRP A 121 2.72 -7.05 3.56
CA TRP A 121 4.06 -6.98 3.02
C TRP A 121 5.12 -6.99 4.13
N GLN A 122 4.87 -6.34 5.26
CA GLN A 122 5.75 -6.41 6.42
C GLN A 122 5.82 -7.83 7.00
N ALA A 123 4.69 -8.54 7.08
CA ALA A 123 4.65 -9.92 7.53
C ALA A 123 5.47 -10.83 6.60
N LEU A 124 5.37 -10.63 5.27
CA LEU A 124 6.19 -11.33 4.29
C LEU A 124 7.68 -11.01 4.48
N ALA A 125 8.05 -9.73 4.53
CA ALA A 125 9.44 -9.30 4.69
C ALA A 125 10.04 -9.85 6.00
N LYS A 126 9.31 -9.76 7.12
CA LYS A 126 9.73 -10.32 8.41
C LYS A 126 9.94 -11.82 8.36
N LYS A 127 9.06 -12.57 7.71
CA LYS A 127 9.17 -14.04 7.60
C LYS A 127 10.47 -14.47 6.90
N HIS A 128 11.02 -13.60 6.06
CA HIS A 128 12.22 -13.87 5.26
C HIS A 128 13.45 -13.09 5.70
N ASP A 129 13.40 -12.41 6.87
CA ASP A 129 14.44 -11.49 7.36
C ASP A 129 14.86 -10.44 6.30
N CYS A 130 13.89 -9.92 5.55
CA CYS A 130 14.10 -8.87 4.55
C CYS A 130 13.63 -7.51 5.08
N ALA A 131 14.22 -6.44 4.58
CA ALA A 131 13.63 -5.11 4.68
C ALA A 131 12.52 -4.97 3.63
N LEU A 132 11.52 -4.13 3.90
CA LEU A 132 10.48 -3.77 2.95
C LEU A 132 10.70 -2.33 2.49
N LEU A 133 10.93 -2.11 1.20
CA LEU A 133 11.14 -0.80 0.62
C LEU A 133 9.99 -0.47 -0.34
N SER A 134 9.43 0.73 -0.21
CA SER A 134 8.41 1.27 -1.11
C SER A 134 8.89 2.60 -1.67
N PRO A 135 9.20 2.68 -2.98
CA PRO A 135 9.38 3.96 -3.65
C PRO A 135 8.03 4.64 -3.87
N SER A 136 8.03 5.97 -3.84
CA SER A 136 6.91 6.81 -4.22
C SER A 136 7.43 7.86 -5.20
N TYR A 137 7.22 7.63 -6.49
CA TYR A 137 7.58 8.58 -7.54
C TYR A 137 6.53 9.69 -7.61
N GLU A 138 6.93 10.94 -7.52
CA GLU A 138 6.04 12.11 -7.51
C GLU A 138 5.74 12.57 -8.95
N GLN A 139 5.15 11.68 -9.75
CA GLN A 139 4.70 12.04 -11.09
C GLN A 139 3.47 12.98 -11.00
N PRO A 140 3.40 14.05 -11.82
CA PRO A 140 2.17 14.83 -11.98
C PRO A 140 1.03 14.02 -12.61
N GLN A 141 -0.18 14.58 -12.52
CA GLN A 141 -1.34 14.04 -13.23
C GLN A 141 -1.06 13.95 -14.74
N GLU A 142 -1.50 12.87 -15.38
CA GLU A 142 -1.33 12.60 -16.82
C GLU A 142 0.13 12.49 -17.31
N ALA A 143 1.11 12.56 -16.43
CA ALA A 143 2.51 12.36 -16.80
C ALA A 143 2.78 10.91 -17.23
N ASP A 144 3.68 10.74 -18.21
CA ASP A 144 4.07 9.43 -18.71
C ASP A 144 4.88 8.66 -17.67
N CYS A 145 4.34 7.54 -17.18
CA CYS A 145 5.01 6.70 -16.20
C CYS A 145 6.22 5.96 -16.77
N GLN A 146 6.39 5.86 -18.10
CA GLN A 146 7.64 5.34 -18.69
C GLN A 146 8.85 6.14 -18.21
N MET A 147 8.67 7.41 -17.87
CA MET A 147 9.75 8.26 -17.38
C MET A 147 10.31 7.88 -16.00
N TRP A 148 9.67 6.95 -15.28
CA TRP A 148 10.24 6.32 -14.08
C TRP A 148 10.17 4.79 -14.09
N CYS A 149 9.17 4.17 -14.73
CA CYS A 149 9.01 2.72 -14.70
C CYS A 149 9.97 2.02 -15.67
N ASP A 150 10.43 2.71 -16.71
CA ASP A 150 11.59 2.27 -17.47
C ASP A 150 12.87 2.60 -16.67
N PRO A 151 13.63 1.60 -16.18
CA PRO A 151 14.85 1.82 -15.41
C PRO A 151 15.90 2.68 -16.13
N ARG A 152 15.86 2.72 -17.48
CA ARG A 152 16.80 3.47 -18.32
C ARG A 152 16.55 4.98 -18.29
N ASN A 153 15.36 5.41 -17.84
CA ASN A 153 15.03 6.82 -17.63
C ASN A 153 15.46 7.31 -16.23
N GLY A 154 16.52 6.71 -15.68
CA GLY A 154 17.21 7.20 -14.49
C GLY A 154 16.70 6.70 -13.14
N SER A 155 15.55 6.01 -13.09
CA SER A 155 15.06 5.39 -11.85
C SER A 155 16.02 4.29 -11.35
N SER A 156 16.65 3.54 -12.26
CA SER A 156 17.69 2.55 -11.88
C SER A 156 18.89 3.20 -11.21
N ALA A 157 19.36 4.33 -11.75
CA ALA A 157 20.48 5.07 -11.17
C ALA A 157 20.10 5.66 -9.81
N SER A 158 18.90 6.22 -9.68
CA SER A 158 18.39 6.76 -8.41
C SER A 158 18.19 5.68 -7.34
N PHE A 159 17.78 4.47 -7.71
CA PHE A 159 17.60 3.35 -6.75
C PHE A 159 18.92 2.84 -6.17
N GLN A 160 20.04 3.01 -6.87
CA GLN A 160 21.37 2.49 -6.49
C GLN A 160 22.25 3.49 -5.73
N LYS A 161 21.74 4.70 -5.44
CA LYS A 161 22.45 5.73 -4.64
C LYS A 161 22.38 5.42 -3.16
#